data_AF-A0A426WZQ8-F1
#
_entry.id   AF-A0A426WZQ8-F1
#
_cell.length_a   1.000
_cell.length_b   1.000
_cell.length_c   1.000
_cell.angle_alpha   90.00
_cell.angle_beta   90.00
_cell.angle_gamma   90.00
#
_symmetry.space_group_name_H-M   'P 1'
#
loop_
_entity.id
_entity.type
_entity.pdbx_description
1 polymer ?
#
loop_
_entity_poly.entity_id
_entity_poly.type
_entity_poly.pdbx_seq_one_letter_code
_entity_poly.pdbx_strand_id
1 'polypeptide(L)'
;MAISKLQALSNGRYKSVWHRAVVNSEKERMSIASFLCPCNCAIISPPEKLISEASPAMYRSYTYEEYYKKFWSRNLDDEHCLELFRS
;
A
#
# COMPACT_ATOMS: atom_id res chain seq x y z
N MET A 1 1.16 -8.72 -2.85
CA MET A 1 -0.17 -8.25 -2.36
C MET A 1 0.03 -7.16 -1.30
N ALA A 2 0.30 -5.93 -1.73
CA ALA A 2 0.95 -4.92 -0.88
C ALA A 2 0.01 -4.27 0.17
N ILE A 3 0.50 -4.17 1.40
CA ILE A 3 -0.10 -3.45 2.56
C ILE A 3 0.24 -1.95 2.52
N SER A 4 0.20 -1.33 1.33
CA SER A 4 0.72 0.02 1.08
C SER A 4 0.06 1.13 1.89
N LYS A 5 -1.18 0.92 2.38
CA LYS A 5 -1.92 1.93 3.15
C LYS A 5 -1.26 2.19 4.52
N LEU A 6 -0.74 1.15 5.16
CA LEU A 6 -0.04 1.28 6.45
C LEU A 6 1.29 2.03 6.29
N GLN A 7 1.96 1.87 5.16
CA GLN A 7 3.17 2.63 4.84
C GLN A 7 2.89 4.11 4.68
N ALA A 8 1.83 4.49 3.97
CA ALA A 8 1.41 5.89 3.86
C ALA A 8 1.03 6.48 5.22
N LEU A 9 0.18 5.80 5.99
CA LEU A 9 -0.27 6.24 7.32
C LEU A 9 0.89 6.38 8.31
N SER A 10 1.91 5.55 8.22
CA SER A 10 3.05 5.60 9.14
C SER A 10 4.14 6.58 8.71
N ASN A 11 3.89 7.38 7.67
CA ASN A 11 4.90 8.20 7.00
C ASN A 11 6.16 7.38 6.72
N GLY A 12 6.01 6.23 6.06
CA GLY A 12 7.12 5.35 5.64
C GLY A 12 7.85 4.58 6.74
N ARG A 13 7.46 4.72 8.03
CA ARG A 13 8.07 3.96 9.14
C ARG A 13 7.81 2.46 9.03
N TYR A 14 6.62 2.07 8.56
CA TYR A 14 6.31 0.68 8.23
C TYR A 14 6.42 0.49 6.72
N LYS A 15 7.30 -0.40 6.29
CA LYS A 15 7.54 -0.65 4.86
C LYS A 15 6.68 -1.81 4.37
N SER A 16 5.92 -1.58 3.31
CA SER A 16 5.23 -2.62 2.58
C SER A 16 6.25 -3.39 1.74
N VAL A 17 6.24 -4.72 1.85
CA VAL A 17 7.19 -5.60 1.16
C VAL A 17 6.54 -6.36 0.01
N TRP A 18 7.35 -6.63 -1.01
CA TRP A 18 6.97 -7.52 -2.11
C TRP A 18 6.94 -8.96 -1.65
N HIS A 19 5.95 -9.71 -2.13
CA HIS A 19 5.83 -11.13 -1.89
C HIS A 19 5.19 -11.81 -3.09
N ARG A 20 5.60 -13.06 -3.30
CA ARG A 20 5.16 -13.91 -4.41
C ARG A 20 4.94 -15.33 -3.90
N ALA A 21 3.88 -15.99 -4.38
CA ALA A 21 3.72 -17.42 -4.21
C ALA A 21 4.44 -18.14 -5.36
N VAL A 22 5.25 -19.15 -5.04
CA VAL A 22 5.98 -19.94 -6.02
C VAL A 22 5.33 -21.32 -6.13
N VAL A 23 5.23 -21.85 -7.35
CA VAL A 23 4.65 -23.18 -7.64
C VAL A 23 5.72 -24.27 -7.52
N ASN A 24 5.29 -25.51 -7.29
CA ASN A 24 6.15 -26.70 -7.30
C ASN A 24 5.45 -27.84 -8.05
N SER A 25 6.21 -28.86 -8.48
CA SER A 25 5.69 -30.00 -9.25
C SER A 25 5.24 -31.20 -8.42
N GLU A 26 5.47 -31.18 -7.10
CA GLU A 26 5.30 -32.37 -6.24
C GLU A 26 3.96 -32.38 -5.51
N LYS A 27 3.46 -31.22 -5.09
CA LYS A 27 2.28 -31.12 -4.22
C LYS A 27 1.52 -29.82 -4.38
N GLU A 28 0.18 -29.89 -4.33
CA GLU A 28 -0.65 -28.70 -4.28
C GLU A 28 -0.49 -27.89 -2.99
N ARG A 29 -0.66 -26.56 -3.11
CA ARG A 29 -0.68 -25.62 -1.97
C ARG A 29 -1.94 -24.79 -2.03
N MET A 30 -2.76 -24.85 -0.98
CA MET A 30 -3.93 -23.99 -0.79
C MET A 30 -3.69 -23.00 0.34
N SER A 31 -4.05 -21.73 0.13
CA SER A 31 -3.97 -20.68 1.15
C SER A 31 -5.10 -19.68 0.98
N ILE A 32 -5.63 -19.18 2.09
CA ILE A 32 -6.64 -18.12 2.12
C ILE A 32 -5.99 -16.86 2.67
N ALA A 33 -6.18 -15.74 1.98
CA ALA A 33 -5.70 -14.43 2.44
C ALA A 33 -6.89 -13.48 2.66
N SER A 34 -6.86 -12.77 3.77
CA SER A 34 -7.85 -11.75 4.12
C SER A 34 -7.17 -10.38 4.18
N PHE A 35 -7.86 -9.37 3.65
CA PHE A 35 -7.33 -8.00 3.55
C PHE A 35 -8.20 -7.04 4.34
N LEU A 36 -7.58 -6.27 5.22
CA LEU A 36 -8.23 -5.15 5.89
C LEU A 36 -8.14 -3.92 4.98
N CYS A 37 -9.30 -3.51 4.47
CA CYS A 37 -9.43 -2.39 3.55
C CYS A 37 -10.25 -1.29 4.22
N PRO A 38 -9.80 -0.03 4.19
CA PRO A 38 -10.62 1.12 4.60
C PRO A 38 -11.87 1.27 3.73
N CYS A 39 -12.83 2.06 4.19
CA CYS A 39 -13.94 2.52 3.36
C CYS A 39 -13.41 3.32 2.15
N ASN A 40 -14.10 3.25 1.01
CA ASN A 40 -13.68 3.96 -0.22
C ASN A 40 -13.54 5.48 -0.02
N CYS A 41 -14.40 6.08 0.79
CA CYS A 41 -14.36 7.51 1.14
C CYS A 41 -13.30 7.87 2.19
N ALA A 42 -12.61 6.90 2.79
CA ALA A 42 -11.60 7.16 3.79
C ALA A 42 -10.41 7.91 3.16
N ILE A 43 -9.98 8.98 3.82
CA ILE A 43 -8.78 9.73 3.45
C ILE A 43 -7.58 9.04 4.08
N ILE A 44 -6.58 8.71 3.27
CA ILE A 44 -5.28 8.22 3.70
C ILE A 44 -4.30 9.39 3.68
N SER A 45 -3.74 9.71 4.84
CA SER A 45 -2.71 10.72 4.99
C SER A 45 -1.80 10.40 6.18
N PRO A 46 -0.53 10.84 6.18
CA PRO A 46 0.30 10.74 7.37
C PRO A 46 -0.28 11.61 8.50
N PRO A 47 -0.45 11.10 9.73
CA PRO A 47 -0.86 11.88 10.88
C PRO A 47 0.11 13.03 11.14
N GLU A 48 -0.41 14.20 11.53
CA GLU A 48 0.39 15.40 11.82
C GLU A 48 1.51 15.14 12.84
N LYS A 49 1.27 14.27 13.83
CA LYS A 49 2.27 13.85 14.83
C LYS A 49 3.50 13.16 14.24
N LEU A 50 3.44 12.70 12.99
CA LEU A 50 4.53 12.05 12.27
C LEU A 50 5.17 12.98 11.21
N ILE A 51 4.69 14.22 11.08
CA ILE A 51 5.19 15.23 10.16
C ILE A 51 5.94 16.30 10.95
N SER A 52 7.13 16.67 10.51
CA SER A 52 7.94 17.75 11.09
C SER A 52 8.91 18.28 10.04
N GLU A 53 9.63 19.37 10.31
CA GLU A 53 10.68 19.88 9.41
C GLU A 53 11.77 18.82 9.14
N ALA A 54 12.12 18.02 10.14
CA ALA A 54 13.10 16.93 10.01
C ALA A 54 12.53 15.67 9.34
N SER A 55 11.20 15.55 9.22
CA SER A 55 10.51 14.40 8.63
C SER A 55 9.23 14.89 7.93
N PRO A 56 9.36 15.46 6.72
CA PRO A 56 8.20 15.98 5.99
C PRO A 56 7.23 14.85 5.60
N ALA A 57 6.03 15.23 5.18
CA ALA A 57 5.04 14.27 4.69
C ALA A 57 5.54 13.63 3.39
N MET A 58 5.87 12.34 3.42
CA MET A 58 6.35 11.62 2.23
C MET A 58 5.24 11.30 1.23
N TYR A 59 3.98 11.33 1.68
CA TYR A 59 2.82 11.01 0.87
C TYR A 59 1.78 12.13 0.98
N ARG A 60 1.17 12.50 -0.15
CA ARG A 60 0.03 13.42 -0.18
C ARG A 60 -1.22 12.74 0.37
N SER A 61 -2.23 13.53 0.72
CA SER A 61 -3.56 13.01 1.05
C SER A 61 -4.28 12.51 -0.21
N TYR A 62 -4.95 11.37 -0.09
CA TYR A 62 -5.78 10.77 -1.16
C TYR A 62 -6.90 9.92 -0.57
N THR A 63 -7.95 9.65 -1.36
CA THR A 63 -9.01 8.72 -0.93
C THR A 63 -8.63 7.27 -1.17
N TYR A 64 -9.12 6.35 -0.35
CA TYR A 64 -8.89 4.93 -0.58
C TYR A 64 -9.38 4.49 -1.97
N GLU A 65 -10.49 5.05 -2.43
CA GLU A 65 -11.01 4.83 -3.79
C GLU A 65 -10.00 5.20 -4.88
N GLU A 66 -9.33 6.35 -4.74
CA GLU A 66 -8.32 6.81 -5.70
C GLU A 66 -7.15 5.81 -5.79
N TYR A 67 -6.65 5.37 -4.63
CA TYR A 67 -5.62 4.33 -4.55
C TYR A 67 -6.10 3.03 -5.18
N TYR A 68 -7.32 2.60 -4.86
CA TYR A 68 -7.88 1.34 -5.34
C TYR A 68 -8.02 1.33 -6.86
N LYS A 69 -8.51 2.41 -7.47
CA LYS A 69 -8.61 2.56 -8.93
C LYS A 69 -7.24 2.49 -9.60
N LYS A 70 -6.23 3.19 -9.06
CA LYS A 70 -4.85 3.15 -9.58
C LYS A 70 -4.18 1.80 -9.39
N PHE A 71 -4.48 1.10 -8.31
CA PHE A 71 -3.94 -0.24 -8.04
C PHE A 71 -4.43 -1.26 -9.07
N TRP A 72 -5.73 -1.24 -9.41
CA TRP A 72 -6.31 -2.18 -10.37
C TRP A 72 -6.05 -1.85 -11.84
N SER A 73 -5.63 -0.62 -12.14
CA SER A 73 -5.28 -0.23 -13.50
C SER A 73 -3.85 -0.59 -13.89
N ARG A 74 -3.11 -1.33 -13.05
CA ARG A 74 -1.67 -1.60 -13.20
C ARG A 74 -1.35 -3.09 -13.24
N ASN A 75 -0.24 -3.43 -13.87
CA ASN A 75 0.29 -4.80 -13.84
C ASN A 75 0.97 -5.06 -12.49
N LEU A 76 1.05 -6.34 -12.11
CA LEU A 76 1.64 -6.76 -10.83
C LEU A 76 3.16 -6.48 -10.74
N ASP A 77 3.83 -6.38 -11.88
CA ASP A 77 5.28 -6.18 -11.98
C ASP A 77 5.68 -4.70 -12.09
N ASP A 78 4.70 -3.78 -12.15
CA ASP A 78 4.96 -2.35 -12.22
C ASP A 78 5.47 -1.81 -10.86
N GLU A 79 6.13 -0.64 -10.88
CA GLU A 79 6.61 0.05 -9.67
C GLU A 79 5.56 0.14 -8.56
N HIS A 80 6.03 0.27 -7.32
CA HIS A 80 5.17 0.29 -6.13
C HIS A 80 4.06 1.33 -6.30
N CYS A 81 2.78 0.89 -6.30
CA CYS A 81 1.63 1.77 -6.56
C CYS A 81 1.59 3.02 -5.65
N LEU A 82 2.23 2.95 -4.49
CA LEU A 82 2.33 4.02 -3.52
C LEU A 82 3.21 5.20 -3.99
N GLU A 83 4.14 4.98 -4.92
CA GLU A 83 4.99 6.04 -5.47
C GLU A 83 4.16 7.13 -6.19
N LEU A 84 3.01 6.77 -6.75
CA LEU A 84 2.06 7.71 -7.39
C LEU A 84 1.43 8.70 -6.41
N PHE A 85 1.61 8.47 -5.11
CA PHE A 85 1.01 9.23 -4.03
C PHE A 85 2.06 9.93 -3.16
N ARG A 86 3.33 9.98 -3.60
CA ARG A 86 4.35 10.77 -2.91
C ARG A 86 4.05 12.26 -3.01
N SER A 87 4.43 13.00 -1.96
CA SER A 87 4.35 14.47 -1.92
C SER A 87 5.42 15.12 -2.78
#